data_AF-A0A088E5Z1-F1
#
_entry.id   AF-A0A088E5Z1-F1
#
_cell.length_a   1.000
_cell.length_b   1.000
_cell.length_c   1.000
_cell.angle_alpha   90.00
_cell.angle_beta   90.00
_cell.angle_gamma   90.00
#
_symmetry.space_group_name_H-M   'P 1'
#
loop_
_entity.id
_entity.type
_entity.pdbx_description
1 polymer ?
#
loop_
_entity_poly.entity_id
_entity_poly.type
_entity_poly.pdbx_seq_one_letter_code
_entity_poly.pdbx_strand_id
1 'polypeptide(L)'
;MKIVVNGEEAGTKEKGCALCGATWGGWYEDVDGERLFFCCDVCAREFLNMLNRVKEITGWGKVDELIINGDYYRGRNCEAKSEGKSLSFYVKFGEDAEITTFIIKGNH
;
A
#
# COMPACT_ATOMS: atom_id res chain seq x y z
N MET A 1 3.91 3.71 -10.28
CA MET A 1 3.44 4.00 -8.93
C MET A 1 4.66 4.29 -8.10
N LYS A 2 4.79 5.50 -7.57
CA LYS A 2 5.82 5.81 -6.57
C LYS A 2 5.34 5.33 -5.21
N ILE A 3 6.15 4.51 -4.53
CA ILE A 3 5.79 3.96 -3.22
C ILE A 3 6.84 4.40 -2.20
N VAL A 4 6.37 4.92 -1.06
CA VAL A 4 7.21 5.34 0.06
C VAL A 4 6.75 4.63 1.31
N VAL A 5 7.63 3.86 1.96
CA VAL A 5 7.36 3.16 3.21
C VAL A 5 8.26 3.72 4.30
N ASN A 6 7.67 4.30 5.34
CA ASN A 6 8.38 4.90 6.47
C ASN A 6 9.48 5.91 6.06
N GLY A 7 9.21 6.68 5.00
CA GLY A 7 10.12 7.72 4.48
C GLY A 7 11.07 7.27 3.37
N GLU A 8 11.20 5.97 3.12
CA GLU A 8 12.09 5.42 2.10
C GLU A 8 11.31 4.94 0.87
N GLU A 9 11.87 5.12 -0.32
CA GLU A 9 11.25 4.59 -1.55
C GLU A 9 11.26 3.06 -1.54
N ALA A 10 10.18 2.43 -1.98
CA ALA A 10 10.00 0.98 -2.01
C ALA A 10 9.36 0.52 -3.34
N GLY A 11 9.24 -0.80 -3.52
CA GLY A 11 8.54 -1.42 -4.65
C GLY A 11 9.43 -2.19 -5.62
N THR A 12 10.76 -2.14 -5.48
CA THR A 12 11.71 -3.00 -6.20
C THR A 12 12.47 -3.91 -5.25
N LYS A 13 13.17 -4.92 -5.76
CA LYS A 13 13.94 -5.84 -4.92
C LYS A 13 15.03 -5.13 -4.11
N GLU A 14 15.65 -4.11 -4.71
CA GLU A 14 16.73 -3.31 -4.12
C GLU A 14 16.19 -2.30 -3.10
N LYS A 15 15.01 -1.73 -3.37
CA LYS A 15 14.37 -0.71 -2.55
C LYS A 15 13.49 -1.28 -1.44
N GLY A 16 13.09 -2.54 -1.55
CA GLY A 16 12.30 -3.26 -0.56
C GLY A 16 10.82 -3.42 -0.92
N CYS A 17 10.14 -4.24 -0.14
CA CYS A 17 8.74 -4.62 -0.31
C CYS A 17 7.83 -3.38 -0.40
N ALA A 18 6.98 -3.33 -1.43
CA ALA A 18 6.01 -2.26 -1.66
C ALA A 18 5.08 -1.97 -0.46
N LEU A 19 4.85 -2.96 0.41
CA LEU A 19 4.05 -2.76 1.62
C LEU A 19 4.89 -2.43 2.85
N CYS A 20 5.95 -3.19 3.14
CA CYS A 20 6.64 -3.13 4.45
C CYS A 20 8.10 -2.67 4.39
N GLY A 21 8.67 -2.43 3.20
CA GLY A 21 10.06 -2.01 3.03
C GLY A 21 11.11 -3.12 3.21
N ALA A 22 10.71 -4.34 3.57
CA ALA A 22 11.65 -5.45 3.74
C ALA A 22 12.31 -5.87 2.42
N THR A 23 13.62 -6.13 2.42
CA THR A 23 14.40 -6.49 1.23
C THR A 23 14.58 -8.01 1.02
N TRP A 24 14.16 -8.82 2.00
CA TRP A 24 14.15 -10.29 1.87
C TRP A 24 12.92 -10.79 1.09
N GLY A 25 12.93 -12.06 0.69
CA GLY A 25 11.80 -12.68 -0.01
C GLY A 25 11.91 -12.61 -1.53
N GLY A 26 10.79 -12.77 -2.25
CA GLY A 26 10.83 -13.03 -3.70
C GLY A 26 9.48 -13.02 -4.41
N TRP A 27 8.48 -12.31 -3.88
CA TRP A 27 7.15 -12.28 -4.48
C TRP A 27 6.99 -11.05 -5.38
N TYR A 28 6.21 -11.17 -6.45
CA TYR A 28 5.95 -10.08 -7.39
C TYR A 28 4.50 -10.10 -7.84
N GLU A 29 3.91 -8.92 -8.00
CA GLU A 29 2.58 -8.74 -8.60
C GLU A 29 2.59 -7.57 -9.56
N ASP A 30 1.76 -7.65 -10.60
CA ASP A 30 1.51 -6.53 -11.51
C ASP A 30 0.37 -5.66 -10.96
N VAL A 31 0.70 -4.41 -10.61
CA VAL A 31 -0.24 -3.45 -10.02
C VAL A 31 -0.20 -2.15 -10.82
N ASP A 32 -1.36 -1.73 -11.32
CA ASP A 32 -1.50 -0.50 -12.13
C ASP A 32 -0.52 -0.43 -13.31
N GLY A 33 -0.22 -1.58 -13.91
CA GLY A 33 0.69 -1.71 -15.05
C GLY A 33 2.17 -1.77 -14.68
N GLU A 34 2.51 -1.83 -13.39
CA GLU A 34 3.89 -1.93 -12.91
C GLU A 34 4.10 -3.20 -12.09
N ARG A 35 5.24 -3.85 -12.32
CA ARG A 35 5.62 -5.06 -11.59
C ARG A 35 6.28 -4.68 -10.27
N LEU A 36 5.56 -4.88 -9.16
CA LEU A 36 6.01 -4.53 -7.81
C LEU A 36 6.58 -5.73 -7.07
N PHE A 37 7.62 -5.48 -6.27
CA PHE A 37 8.23 -6.47 -5.38
C PHE A 37 7.58 -6.50 -4.00
N PHE A 38 7.38 -7.72 -3.48
CA PHE A 38 6.91 -8.00 -2.13
C PHE A 38 7.79 -9.07 -1.45
N CYS A 39 7.94 -8.97 -0.13
CA CYS A 39 8.68 -9.96 0.64
C CYS A 39 7.96 -11.32 0.72
N CYS A 40 6.63 -11.33 0.69
CA CYS A 40 5.79 -12.53 0.69
C CYS A 40 4.46 -12.28 -0.03
N ASP A 41 3.70 -13.36 -0.26
CA ASP A 41 2.36 -13.35 -0.84
C ASP A 41 1.34 -12.61 0.03
N VAL A 42 1.46 -12.71 1.36
CA VAL A 42 0.56 -12.03 2.31
C VAL A 42 0.66 -10.51 2.12
N CYS A 43 1.87 -9.95 2.08
CA CYS A 43 2.06 -8.53 1.84
C CYS A 43 1.52 -8.10 0.47
N ALA A 44 1.63 -8.93 -0.55
CA ALA A 44 1.05 -8.65 -1.86
C ALA A 44 -0.48 -8.60 -1.79
N ARG A 45 -1.12 -9.58 -1.14
CA ARG A 45 -2.57 -9.62 -0.94
C ARG A 45 -3.08 -8.44 -0.12
N GLU A 46 -2.43 -8.11 0.99
CA GLU A 46 -2.77 -6.95 1.84
C GLU A 46 -2.74 -5.65 1.03
N PHE A 47 -1.68 -5.48 0.23
CA PHE A 47 -1.49 -4.31 -0.61
C PHE A 47 -2.56 -4.20 -1.69
N LEU A 48 -2.86 -5.28 -2.39
CA LEU A 48 -3.91 -5.35 -3.40
C LEU A 48 -5.29 -5.06 -2.81
N ASN A 49 -5.62 -5.67 -1.66
CA ASN A 49 -6.88 -5.43 -0.95
C ASN A 49 -7.01 -3.95 -0.56
N MET A 50 -5.95 -3.37 -0.02
CA MET A 50 -5.91 -1.95 0.35
C MET A 50 -6.12 -1.05 -0.87
N LEU A 51 -5.41 -1.28 -1.98
CA LEU A 51 -5.54 -0.49 -3.20
C LEU A 51 -6.91 -0.62 -3.84
N ASN A 52 -7.47 -1.84 -3.89
CA ASN A 52 -8.82 -2.07 -4.39
C ASN A 52 -9.82 -1.26 -3.55
N ARG A 53 -9.69 -1.28 -2.22
CA ARG A 53 -10.54 -0.48 -1.34
C ARG A 53 -10.42 1.02 -1.60
N VAL A 54 -9.20 1.53 -1.83
CA VAL A 54 -8.98 2.94 -2.21
C VAL A 54 -9.70 3.27 -3.52
N LYS A 55 -9.55 2.42 -4.54
CA LYS A 55 -10.18 2.63 -5.86
C LYS A 55 -11.70 2.56 -5.80
N GLU A 56 -12.26 1.64 -5.02
CA GLU A 56 -13.71 1.57 -4.78
C GLU A 56 -14.26 2.86 -4.16
N ILE A 57 -13.55 3.42 -3.17
CA ILE A 57 -13.98 4.64 -2.47
C ILE A 57 -13.87 5.87 -3.37
N THR A 58 -12.79 5.96 -4.13
CA THR A 58 -12.42 7.17 -4.89
C THR A 58 -12.90 7.16 -6.33
N GLY A 59 -13.21 5.99 -6.89
CA GLY A 59 -13.47 5.77 -8.30
C GLY A 59 -12.22 5.89 -9.19
N TRP A 60 -11.01 5.90 -8.62
CA TRP A 60 -9.78 6.04 -9.40
C TRP A 60 -9.47 4.77 -10.20
N GLY A 61 -9.03 4.93 -11.44
CA GLY A 61 -8.56 3.82 -12.28
C GLY A 61 -7.18 3.30 -11.87
N LYS A 62 -6.34 4.16 -11.30
CA LYS A 62 -4.96 3.86 -10.87
C LYS A 62 -4.56 4.71 -9.67
N VAL A 63 -3.47 4.34 -9.00
CA VAL A 63 -2.82 5.16 -7.98
C VAL A 63 -1.40 5.51 -8.46
N ASP A 64 -1.09 6.80 -8.50
CA ASP A 64 0.20 7.31 -8.99
C ASP A 64 1.27 7.30 -7.88
N GLU A 65 0.88 7.65 -6.65
CA GLU A 65 1.75 7.67 -5.47
C GLU A 65 1.04 7.07 -4.25
N LEU A 66 1.77 6.27 -3.47
CA LEU A 66 1.29 5.69 -2.22
C LEU A 66 2.35 5.85 -1.12
N ILE A 67 1.98 6.55 -0.06
CA ILE A 67 2.82 6.77 1.11
C ILE A 67 2.26 5.92 2.25
N ILE A 68 3.09 5.14 2.93
CA ILE A 68 2.71 4.19 3.98
C ILE A 68 3.62 4.43 5.19
N ASN A 69 3.03 4.77 6.33
CA ASN A 69 3.76 4.99 7.58
C ASN A 69 3.18 4.14 8.71
N GLY A 70 4.04 3.38 9.38
CA GLY A 70 3.66 2.51 10.50
C GLY A 70 4.18 1.08 10.34
N ASP A 71 3.58 0.19 11.13
CA ASP A 71 4.00 -1.20 11.25
C ASP A 71 2.79 -2.14 11.29
N TYR A 72 3.04 -3.45 11.20
CA TYR A 72 1.99 -4.47 11.17
C TYR A 72 1.13 -4.48 12.45
N TYR A 73 1.73 -4.28 13.63
CA TYR A 73 1.03 -4.40 14.91
C TYR A 73 0.13 -3.20 15.19
N ARG A 74 0.61 -1.99 14.91
CA ARG A 74 -0.11 -0.73 15.15
C ARG A 74 -1.03 -0.34 14.00
N GLY A 75 -0.91 -0.99 12.85
CA GLY A 75 -1.51 -0.55 11.60
C GLY A 75 -0.73 0.60 10.97
N ARG A 76 -1.25 1.08 9.84
CA ARG A 76 -0.54 1.98 8.92
C ARG A 76 -1.39 3.19 8.61
N ASN A 77 -0.75 4.36 8.62
CA ASN A 77 -1.31 5.60 8.11
C ASN A 77 -0.82 5.78 6.69
N CYS A 78 -1.76 5.87 5.76
CA CYS A 78 -1.47 5.89 4.33
C CYS A 78 -2.04 7.15 3.68
N GLU A 79 -1.38 7.59 2.62
CA GLU A 79 -1.89 8.59 1.70
C GLU A 79 -1.74 8.05 0.27
N ALA A 80 -2.87 7.81 -0.40
CA ALA A 80 -2.89 7.45 -1.82
C ALA A 80 -3.18 8.70 -2.65
N LYS A 81 -2.51 8.84 -3.79
CA LYS A 81 -2.70 9.96 -4.71
C LYS A 81 -2.91 9.49 -6.15
N SER A 82 -3.81 10.17 -6.86
CA SER A 82 -4.03 9.99 -8.29
C SER A 82 -4.39 11.33 -8.91
N GLU A 83 -3.71 11.71 -9.98
CA GLU A 83 -4.03 12.90 -10.79
C GLU A 83 -4.28 14.19 -9.97
N GLY A 84 -3.43 14.43 -8.96
CA GLY A 84 -3.52 15.61 -8.09
C GLY A 84 -4.57 15.55 -6.97
N LYS A 85 -5.34 14.46 -6.87
CA LYS A 85 -6.21 14.17 -5.72
C LYS A 85 -5.49 13.28 -4.72
N SER A 86 -5.87 13.36 -3.45
CA SER A 86 -5.35 12.49 -2.39
C SER A 86 -6.46 11.92 -1.51
N LEU A 87 -6.22 10.73 -0.96
CA LEU A 87 -7.01 10.09 0.07
C LEU A 87 -6.08 9.66 1.21
N SER A 88 -6.26 10.28 2.37
CA SER A 88 -5.59 9.89 3.61
C SER A 88 -6.44 8.90 4.37
N PHE A 89 -5.83 7.82 4.87
CA PHE A 89 -6.55 6.79 5.60
C PHE A 89 -5.64 6.06 6.60
N TYR A 90 -6.26 5.40 7.57
CA TYR A 90 -5.62 4.40 8.42
C TYR A 90 -6.11 3.02 8.03
N VAL A 91 -5.20 2.06 7.97
CA VAL A 91 -5.50 0.66 7.66
C VAL A 91 -4.84 -0.29 8.65
N LYS A 92 -5.55 -1.38 9.00
CA LYS A 92 -4.99 -2.53 9.71
C LYS A 92 -5.42 -3.80 8.98
N PHE A 93 -4.51 -4.76 8.94
CA PHE A 93 -4.72 -6.06 8.32
C PHE A 93 -4.88 -7.14 9.39
N GLY A 94 -5.58 -8.21 9.05
CA GLY A 94 -5.66 -9.44 9.84
C GLY A 94 -4.66 -10.49 9.37
N GLU A 95 -4.77 -11.70 9.91
CA GLU A 95 -3.78 -12.76 9.68
C GLU A 95 -3.85 -13.34 8.25
N ASP A 96 -5.00 -13.23 7.58
CA ASP A 96 -5.25 -13.76 6.24
C ASP A 96 -5.22 -12.68 5.14
N ALA A 97 -4.53 -11.56 5.41
CA ALA A 97 -4.40 -10.39 4.53
C ALA A 97 -5.70 -9.58 4.33
N GLU A 98 -6.75 -9.87 5.09
CA GLU A 98 -8.00 -9.12 5.08
C GLU A 98 -7.83 -7.75 5.76
N ILE A 99 -8.58 -6.76 5.30
CA ILE A 99 -8.62 -5.47 5.96
C ILE A 99 -9.54 -5.57 7.17
N THR A 100 -8.98 -5.50 8.38
CA THR A 100 -9.76 -5.51 9.63
C THR A 100 -10.25 -4.13 10.02
N THR A 101 -9.49 -3.09 9.65
CA THR A 101 -9.85 -1.70 9.92
C THR A 101 -9.48 -0.82 8.72
N PHE A 102 -10.42 0.03 8.28
CA PHE A 102 -10.16 1.07 7.28
C PHE A 102 -10.89 2.35 7.68
N ILE A 103 -10.13 3.40 8.04
CA ILE A 103 -10.69 4.67 8.49
C ILE A 103 -10.17 5.78 7.60
N ILE A 104 -11.05 6.44 6.85
CA ILE A 104 -10.70 7.63 6.08
C ILE A 104 -10.39 8.76 7.06
N LYS A 105 -9.26 9.43 6.86
CA LYS A 105 -8.89 10.62 7.60
C LYS A 105 -9.32 11.85 6.80
N GLY A 106 -10.26 12.62 7.37
CA GLY A 106 -10.66 13.89 6.78
C GLY A 106 -9.52 14.90 6.85
N ASN A 107 -9.34 15.67 5.77
CA ASN A 107 -8.66 16.95 5.84
C ASN A 107 -9.64 17.90 6.55
N HIS A 108 -9.32 18.29 7.79
CA HIS A 108 -10.01 19.41 8.44
C HIS A 108 -9.61 20.73 7.79
#